data_AF-A0A165S0D8-F1
#
_entry.id   AF-A0A165S0D8-F1
#
_cell.length_a   1.000
_cell.length_b   1.000
_cell.length_c   1.000
_cell.angle_alpha   90.00
_cell.angle_beta   90.00
_cell.angle_gamma   90.00
#
_symmetry.space_group_name_H-M   'P 1'
#
loop_
_entity.id
_entity.type
_entity.pdbx_description
1 polymer ?
#
loop_
_entity_poly.entity_id
_entity_poly.type
_entity_poly.pdbx_seq_one_letter_code
_entity_poly.pdbx_strand_id
1 'polypeptide(L)'
;MIIKPRVRGFLCITTHPTGCEANVKKQIDYVKAQGPIEDGPKRVLVIGASTGYGLASRISAAFGAGASTLGIFFEKEGTERKPGTAGWYNSAAFHKFAEEEGLYAKSINGDAFSDDIKQKTIETIKADMGQVDLVVYSLAAPRRQHPVTGEVHNSTLKPIGKDTVQKGVNTDKEEVQDFHIEQANDDEIANTVAVMGGEDWQMWIEALDAAGVLADGAKTTAYTYIGEKLTWDIYWHGTIGAAKKDLDKRVIDIRERLAAQGGDARVSVLKAVVTQASAAIPAMPIYLALLFKVMKENGTHEGCIEQVDGLFRDSLYGAEPYLDEEGRLRADRKELEPAVQAAVADLWQDINTDTLHDLSDFAGYKREFLQLFGFEVDGVDYEADVDPVAPIENLV
;
A
#
# COMPACT_ATOMS: atom_id res chain seq x y z
N MET A 1 12.55 22.74 14.45
CA MET A 1 13.20 21.72 15.31
C MET A 1 14.03 20.79 14.42
N ILE A 2 15.17 20.31 14.89
CA ILE A 2 15.92 19.25 14.19
C ILE A 2 15.27 17.89 14.50
N ILE A 3 14.90 17.14 13.46
CA ILE A 3 14.26 15.83 13.59
C ILE A 3 15.23 14.74 13.15
N LYS A 4 15.49 13.75 14.02
CA LYS A 4 16.34 12.59 13.74
C LYS A 4 15.51 11.29 13.76
N PRO A 5 15.92 10.25 13.03
CA PRO A 5 15.22 8.97 13.04
C PRO A 5 15.29 8.33 14.44
N ARG A 6 14.15 7.81 14.90
CA ARG A 6 14.02 7.03 16.13
C ARG A 6 13.38 5.70 15.80
N VAL A 7 14.22 4.74 15.41
CA VAL A 7 13.82 3.39 14.99
C VAL A 7 13.95 2.41 16.15
N ARG A 8 12.99 1.48 16.26
CA ARG A 8 13.01 0.30 17.12
C ARG A 8 12.40 -0.86 16.35
N GLY A 9 13.21 -1.85 15.96
CA GLY A 9 12.79 -2.94 15.10
C GLY A 9 12.27 -2.42 13.76
N PHE A 10 10.99 -2.67 13.49
CA PHE A 10 10.28 -2.24 12.28
C PHE A 10 9.45 -0.96 12.47
N LEU A 11 9.58 -0.28 13.61
CA LEU A 11 8.82 0.94 13.92
C LEU A 11 9.75 2.14 13.97
N CYS A 12 9.45 3.17 13.17
CA CYS A 12 10.02 4.51 13.34
C CYS A 12 8.97 5.44 13.94
N ILE A 13 9.29 6.08 15.08
CA ILE A 13 8.35 6.94 15.82
C ILE A 13 8.50 8.44 15.49
N THR A 14 9.34 8.76 14.52
CA THR A 14 9.63 10.11 14.04
C THR A 14 9.60 10.13 12.52
N THR A 15 9.35 11.29 11.96
CA THR A 15 9.12 11.51 10.52
C THR A 15 9.67 12.87 10.14
N HIS A 16 10.30 12.97 8.98
CA HIS A 16 10.91 14.21 8.51
C HIS A 16 10.02 14.88 7.44
N PRO A 17 9.37 16.03 7.71
CA PRO A 17 8.41 16.65 6.78
C PRO A 17 9.01 16.92 5.39
N THR A 18 10.18 17.59 5.34
CA THR A 18 10.88 17.90 4.08
C THR A 18 11.29 16.65 3.31
N GLY A 19 11.58 15.56 4.03
CA GLY A 19 11.99 14.31 3.39
C GLY A 19 10.81 13.53 2.83
N CYS A 20 9.67 13.52 3.53
CA CYS A 20 8.41 13.02 2.99
C CYS A 20 8.01 13.80 1.72
N GLU A 21 8.12 15.13 1.74
CA GLU A 21 7.88 15.97 0.56
C GLU A 21 8.80 15.62 -0.61
N ALA A 22 10.11 15.53 -0.38
CA ALA A 22 11.07 15.15 -1.40
C ALA A 22 10.81 13.74 -1.96
N ASN A 23 10.40 12.79 -1.11
CA ASN A 23 10.04 11.44 -1.53
C ASN A 23 8.76 11.40 -2.40
N VAL A 24 7.75 12.21 -2.07
CA VAL A 24 6.56 12.39 -2.92
C VAL A 24 6.95 13.01 -4.26
N LYS A 25 7.79 14.06 -4.24
CA LYS A 25 8.27 14.71 -5.46
C LYS A 25 8.99 13.73 -6.38
N LYS A 26 9.86 12.88 -5.83
CA LYS A 26 10.57 11.83 -6.60
C LYS A 26 9.60 10.89 -7.31
N GLN A 27 8.52 10.47 -6.65
CA GLN A 27 7.49 9.62 -7.24
C GLN A 27 6.71 10.33 -8.35
N ILE A 28 6.36 11.61 -8.15
CA ILE A 28 5.72 12.45 -9.18
C ILE A 28 6.64 12.60 -10.40
N ASP A 29 7.90 12.93 -10.18
CA ASP A 29 8.90 13.10 -11.24
C ASP A 29 9.06 11.79 -12.05
N TYR A 30 9.02 10.62 -11.39
CA TYR A 30 9.01 9.32 -12.05
C TYR A 30 7.80 9.16 -12.98
N VAL A 31 6.58 9.37 -12.48
CA VAL A 31 5.34 9.20 -13.28
C VAL A 31 5.34 10.14 -14.49
N LYS A 32 5.74 11.40 -14.30
CA LYS A 32 5.86 12.36 -15.40
C LYS A 32 6.88 11.93 -16.45
N ALA A 33 7.99 11.33 -16.04
CA ALA A 33 9.01 10.84 -16.95
C ALA A 33 8.52 9.67 -17.82
N GLN A 34 7.53 8.89 -17.35
CA GLN A 34 6.89 7.82 -18.14
C GLN A 34 5.87 8.36 -19.17
N GLY A 35 5.52 9.65 -19.12
CA GLY A 35 4.53 10.27 -19.99
C GLY A 35 3.08 10.03 -19.54
N PRO A 36 2.08 10.53 -20.30
CA PRO A 36 0.67 10.41 -19.92
C PRO A 36 0.19 8.95 -19.94
N ILE A 37 -0.77 8.63 -19.08
CA ILE A 37 -1.54 7.38 -19.12
C ILE A 37 -2.74 7.63 -20.04
N GLU A 38 -2.66 7.13 -21.27
CA GLU A 38 -3.74 7.22 -22.25
C GLU A 38 -5.02 6.56 -21.73
N ASP A 39 -6.17 7.18 -22.01
CA ASP A 39 -7.50 6.75 -21.55
C ASP A 39 -7.62 6.51 -20.04
N GLY A 40 -6.69 7.07 -19.25
CA GLY A 40 -6.68 6.97 -17.79
C GLY A 40 -7.89 7.64 -17.14
N PRO A 41 -8.13 7.33 -15.85
CA PRO A 41 -9.28 7.84 -15.13
C PRO A 41 -9.22 9.36 -14.99
N LYS A 42 -10.38 9.98 -14.78
CA LYS A 42 -10.50 11.44 -14.62
C LYS A 42 -10.91 11.83 -13.21
N ARG A 43 -11.57 10.95 -12.46
CA ARG A 43 -12.14 11.22 -11.14
C ARG A 43 -11.92 10.00 -10.25
N VAL A 44 -10.90 10.06 -9.41
CA VAL A 44 -10.43 8.90 -8.65
C VAL A 44 -10.67 9.06 -7.16
N LEU A 45 -11.26 8.05 -6.55
CA LEU A 45 -11.29 7.85 -5.11
C LEU A 45 -10.20 6.84 -4.72
N VAL A 46 -9.33 7.21 -3.78
CA VAL A 46 -8.32 6.31 -3.21
C VAL A 46 -8.57 6.15 -1.72
N ILE A 47 -8.87 4.92 -1.29
CA ILE A 47 -9.12 4.56 0.10
C ILE A 47 -7.82 3.96 0.67
N GLY A 48 -7.16 4.68 1.57
CA GLY A 48 -5.79 4.40 2.01
C GLY A 48 -4.74 5.17 1.20
N ALA A 49 -4.92 6.48 0.99
CA ALA A 49 -4.19 7.26 0.01
C ALA A 49 -2.87 7.92 0.48
N SER A 50 -2.46 7.71 1.73
CA SER A 50 -1.39 8.50 2.38
C SER A 50 0.01 7.89 2.28
N THR A 51 0.12 6.57 2.08
CA THR A 51 1.41 5.87 2.03
C THR A 51 1.37 4.68 1.06
N GLY A 52 2.54 4.11 0.76
CA GLY A 52 2.67 2.86 0.01
C GLY A 52 1.97 2.88 -1.34
N TYR A 53 1.33 1.76 -1.69
CA TYR A 53 0.63 1.61 -2.97
C TYR A 53 -0.54 2.58 -3.15
N GLY A 54 -1.26 2.95 -2.08
CA GLY A 54 -2.36 3.90 -2.21
C GLY A 54 -1.88 5.31 -2.53
N LEU A 55 -0.80 5.77 -1.92
CA LEU A 55 -0.14 7.02 -2.31
C LEU A 55 0.34 6.96 -3.76
N ALA A 56 1.01 5.87 -4.15
CA ALA A 56 1.47 5.67 -5.52
C ALA A 56 0.30 5.69 -6.52
N SER A 57 -0.85 5.10 -6.16
CA SER A 57 -2.08 5.14 -6.98
C SER A 57 -2.59 6.55 -7.18
N ARG A 58 -2.59 7.34 -6.10
CA ARG A 58 -3.03 8.73 -6.14
C ARG A 58 -2.11 9.56 -7.03
N ILE A 59 -0.79 9.33 -6.93
CA ILE A 59 0.22 9.99 -7.77
C ILE A 59 0.07 9.58 -9.24
N SER A 60 0.00 8.28 -9.56
CA SER A 60 -0.17 7.79 -10.93
C SER A 60 -1.47 8.30 -11.56
N ALA A 61 -2.58 8.34 -10.81
CA ALA A 61 -3.84 8.89 -11.30
C ALA A 61 -3.74 10.40 -11.58
N ALA A 62 -3.23 11.19 -10.63
CA ALA A 62 -3.17 12.65 -10.78
C ALA A 62 -2.14 13.08 -11.83
N PHE A 63 -0.89 12.66 -11.68
CA PHE A 63 0.24 13.16 -12.48
C PHE A 63 0.50 12.32 -13.74
N GLY A 64 -0.08 11.12 -13.83
CA GLY A 64 -0.03 10.29 -15.03
C GLY A 64 -1.27 10.45 -15.91
N ALA A 65 -2.48 10.44 -15.33
CA ALA A 65 -3.74 10.53 -16.09
C ALA A 65 -4.41 11.91 -16.08
N GLY A 66 -3.89 12.87 -15.29
CA GLY A 66 -4.50 14.19 -15.11
C GLY A 66 -5.78 14.16 -14.27
N ALA A 67 -5.93 13.17 -13.38
CA ALA A 67 -7.17 12.94 -12.65
C ALA A 67 -7.37 13.91 -11.48
N SER A 68 -8.64 14.27 -11.25
CA SER A 68 -9.09 14.81 -9.97
C SER A 68 -9.08 13.70 -8.92
N THR A 69 -8.49 13.92 -7.74
CA THR A 69 -8.34 12.86 -6.72
C THR A 69 -8.92 13.23 -5.36
N LEU A 70 -9.77 12.33 -4.84
CA LEU A 70 -10.21 12.31 -3.46
C LEU A 70 -9.50 11.18 -2.72
N GLY A 71 -8.77 11.50 -1.66
CA GLY A 71 -8.03 10.51 -0.87
C GLY A 71 -8.57 10.37 0.54
N ILE A 72 -8.68 9.14 1.03
CA ILE A 72 -9.06 8.84 2.41
C ILE A 72 -7.87 8.22 3.13
N PHE A 73 -7.57 8.66 4.34
CA PHE A 73 -6.52 8.09 5.19
C PHE A 73 -6.82 8.34 6.66
N PHE A 74 -6.01 7.74 7.54
CA PHE A 74 -6.12 7.95 8.99
C PHE A 74 -4.75 8.27 9.59
N GLU A 75 -4.43 9.55 9.62
CA GLU A 75 -3.09 10.08 9.91
C GLU A 75 -3.12 11.10 11.05
N LYS A 76 -1.97 11.31 11.69
CA LYS A 76 -1.81 12.29 12.76
C LYS A 76 -1.04 13.49 12.24
N GLU A 77 -1.64 14.66 12.35
CA GLU A 77 -1.00 15.94 12.10
C GLU A 77 0.18 16.18 13.05
N GLY A 78 1.20 16.87 12.54
CA GLY A 78 2.30 17.36 13.34
C GLY A 78 1.91 18.62 14.12
N THR A 79 2.41 18.72 15.34
CA THR A 79 2.26 19.91 16.20
C THR A 79 3.62 20.56 16.36
N GLU A 80 3.68 21.81 16.81
CA GLU A 80 4.92 22.54 17.10
C GLU A 80 5.95 21.74 17.94
N ARG A 81 5.49 20.78 18.75
CA ARG A 81 6.32 19.98 19.67
C ARG A 81 6.56 18.54 19.21
N LYS A 82 5.83 18.05 18.20
CA LYS A 82 5.85 16.64 17.82
C LYS A 82 5.54 16.46 16.34
N PRO A 83 6.43 15.80 15.58
CA PRO A 83 6.15 15.42 14.20
C PRO A 83 4.92 14.50 14.09
N GLY A 84 4.18 14.67 12.99
CA GLY A 84 3.03 13.86 12.61
C GLY A 84 3.44 12.50 12.07
N THR A 85 2.51 11.76 11.48
CA THR A 85 2.81 10.52 10.76
C THR A 85 3.30 10.80 9.33
N ALA A 86 4.02 9.86 8.73
CA ALA A 86 4.59 10.05 7.39
C ALA A 86 3.48 10.29 6.35
N GLY A 87 2.36 9.58 6.48
CA GLY A 87 1.23 9.73 5.58
C GLY A 87 0.57 11.11 5.64
N TRP A 88 0.64 11.81 6.79
CA TRP A 88 0.21 13.20 6.87
C TRP A 88 1.06 14.10 5.98
N TYR A 89 2.40 14.03 6.14
CA TYR A 89 3.33 14.83 5.35
C TYR A 89 3.33 14.49 3.86
N ASN A 90 3.19 13.20 3.53
CA ASN A 90 3.03 12.77 2.14
C ASN A 90 1.77 13.38 1.51
N SER A 91 0.66 13.41 2.25
CA SER A 91 -0.60 13.98 1.76
C SER A 91 -0.53 15.49 1.63
N ALA A 92 0.12 16.19 2.57
CA ALA A 92 0.39 17.63 2.45
C ALA A 92 1.24 17.95 1.21
N ALA A 93 2.30 17.17 0.98
CA ALA A 93 3.14 17.31 -0.21
C ALA A 93 2.36 17.01 -1.50
N PHE A 94 1.53 15.96 -1.51
CA PHE A 94 0.66 15.65 -2.66
C PHE A 94 -0.26 16.83 -2.99
N HIS A 95 -0.91 17.42 -1.97
CA HIS A 95 -1.80 18.58 -2.16
C HIS A 95 -1.05 19.77 -2.76
N LYS A 96 0.12 20.10 -2.19
CA LYS A 96 1.00 21.16 -2.69
C LYS A 96 1.30 20.98 -4.19
N PHE A 97 1.80 19.81 -4.58
CA PHE A 97 2.20 19.56 -5.97
C PHE A 97 0.99 19.46 -6.92
N ALA A 98 -0.15 18.93 -6.46
CA ALA A 98 -1.36 18.88 -7.27
C ALA A 98 -1.91 20.29 -7.53
N GLU A 99 -1.92 21.16 -6.53
CA GLU A 99 -2.34 22.55 -6.67
C GLU A 99 -1.41 23.35 -7.59
N GLU A 100 -0.10 23.14 -7.50
CA GLU A 100 0.89 23.73 -8.43
C GLU A 100 0.61 23.37 -9.90
N GLU A 101 -0.06 22.25 -10.17
CA GLU A 101 -0.47 21.80 -11.50
C GLU A 101 -1.95 22.08 -11.84
N GLY A 102 -2.68 22.73 -10.93
CA GLY A 102 -4.11 22.99 -11.10
C GLY A 102 -4.97 21.73 -11.09
N LEU A 103 -4.48 20.64 -10.50
CA LEU A 103 -5.23 19.39 -10.34
C LEU A 103 -6.05 19.43 -9.06
N TYR A 104 -7.32 19.00 -9.15
CA TYR A 104 -8.16 18.87 -7.96
C TYR A 104 -7.59 17.80 -7.01
N ALA A 105 -7.33 18.21 -5.77
CA ALA A 105 -6.91 17.34 -4.68
C ALA A 105 -7.69 17.69 -3.41
N LYS A 106 -8.43 16.71 -2.88
CA LYS A 106 -9.12 16.82 -1.59
C LYS A 106 -8.89 15.57 -0.76
N SER A 107 -8.82 15.70 0.55
CA SER A 107 -8.58 14.55 1.44
C SER A 107 -9.61 14.48 2.55
N ILE A 108 -9.87 13.28 3.04
CA ILE A 108 -10.67 13.03 4.24
C ILE A 108 -9.80 12.28 5.24
N ASN A 109 -9.64 12.82 6.45
CA ASN A 109 -8.86 12.15 7.50
C ASN A 109 -9.78 11.49 8.52
N GLY A 110 -9.91 10.16 8.48
CA GLY A 110 -10.78 9.44 9.40
C GLY A 110 -10.79 7.93 9.18
N ASP A 111 -11.55 7.24 10.01
CA ASP A 111 -11.70 5.79 9.93
C ASP A 111 -12.53 5.38 8.70
N ALA A 112 -11.86 4.92 7.66
CA ALA A 112 -12.49 4.46 6.42
C ALA A 112 -13.48 3.29 6.61
N PHE A 113 -13.39 2.55 7.72
CA PHE A 113 -14.34 1.50 8.04
C PHE A 113 -15.70 2.04 8.48
N SER A 114 -15.77 3.28 8.95
CA SER A 114 -16.99 3.89 9.48
C SER A 114 -17.98 4.34 8.39
N ASP A 115 -19.27 4.30 8.71
CA ASP A 115 -20.33 4.83 7.85
C ASP A 115 -20.26 6.36 7.72
N ASP A 116 -19.78 7.05 8.76
CA ASP A 116 -19.58 8.51 8.75
C ASP A 116 -18.59 8.93 7.63
N ILE A 117 -17.47 8.24 7.50
CA ILE A 117 -16.48 8.55 6.47
C ILE A 117 -16.99 8.17 5.08
N LYS A 118 -17.75 7.07 4.95
CA LYS A 118 -18.45 6.73 3.69
C LYS A 118 -19.42 7.84 3.27
N GLN A 119 -20.22 8.33 4.20
CA GLN A 119 -21.18 9.40 3.95
C GLN A 119 -20.51 10.73 3.58
N LYS A 120 -19.48 11.16 4.33
CA LYS A 120 -18.68 12.36 4.00
C LYS A 120 -18.03 12.26 2.62
N THR A 121 -17.57 11.06 2.26
CA THR A 121 -17.00 10.80 0.93
C THR A 121 -18.06 10.99 -0.16
N ILE A 122 -19.25 10.39 0.01
CA ILE A 122 -20.37 10.54 -0.92
C ILE A 122 -20.75 12.01 -1.10
N GLU A 123 -20.87 12.76 0.01
CA GLU A 123 -21.21 14.18 -0.01
C GLU A 123 -20.15 15.01 -0.74
N THR A 124 -18.87 14.72 -0.48
CA THR A 124 -17.74 15.38 -1.14
C THR A 124 -17.72 15.09 -2.64
N ILE A 125 -17.92 13.83 -3.05
CA ILE A 125 -17.99 13.47 -4.47
C ILE A 125 -19.15 14.21 -5.15
N LYS A 126 -20.34 14.25 -4.53
CA LYS A 126 -21.50 14.97 -5.09
C LYS A 126 -21.25 16.46 -5.26
N ALA A 127 -20.59 17.09 -4.29
CA ALA A 127 -20.30 18.51 -4.30
C ALA A 127 -19.28 18.89 -5.38
N ASP A 128 -18.21 18.11 -5.51
CA ASP A 128 -17.00 18.56 -6.22
C ASP A 128 -16.75 17.81 -7.54
N MET A 129 -17.13 16.54 -7.64
CA MET A 129 -16.73 15.64 -8.73
C MET A 129 -17.92 15.08 -9.53
N GLY A 130 -19.13 15.17 -8.97
CA GLY A 130 -20.36 14.52 -9.44
C GLY A 130 -20.33 13.02 -9.20
N GLN A 131 -19.40 12.33 -9.87
CA GLN A 131 -19.18 10.88 -9.77
C GLN A 131 -17.69 10.57 -9.84
N VAL A 132 -17.29 9.33 -9.51
CA VAL A 132 -15.93 8.81 -9.69
C VAL A 132 -15.91 7.66 -10.69
N ASP A 133 -14.83 7.56 -11.47
CA ASP A 133 -14.62 6.55 -12.50
C ASP A 133 -13.54 5.50 -12.14
N LEU A 134 -12.81 5.71 -11.04
CA LEU A 134 -11.96 4.70 -10.42
C LEU A 134 -12.05 4.76 -8.89
N VAL A 135 -12.22 3.59 -8.27
CA VAL A 135 -12.08 3.41 -6.81
C VAL A 135 -10.93 2.45 -6.51
N VAL A 136 -9.85 2.95 -5.90
CA VAL A 136 -8.73 2.14 -5.43
C VAL A 136 -8.90 1.85 -3.94
N TYR A 137 -8.96 0.57 -3.57
CA TYR A 137 -9.03 0.09 -2.19
C TYR A 137 -7.66 -0.43 -1.74
N SER A 138 -6.92 0.41 -1.01
CA SER A 138 -5.53 0.18 -0.58
C SER A 138 -5.38 0.32 0.94
N LEU A 139 -6.35 -0.17 1.72
CA LEU A 139 -6.25 -0.16 3.18
C LEU A 139 -5.35 -1.27 3.70
N ALA A 140 -4.48 -0.89 4.65
CA ALA A 140 -3.75 -1.81 5.51
C ALA A 140 -3.93 -1.34 6.95
N ALA A 141 -4.67 -2.12 7.74
CA ALA A 141 -5.00 -1.78 9.12
C ALA A 141 -4.81 -2.99 10.06
N PRO A 142 -4.33 -2.78 11.29
CA PRO A 142 -4.23 -3.85 12.28
C PRO A 142 -5.58 -4.12 12.97
N ARG A 143 -6.58 -3.26 12.77
CA ARG A 143 -7.88 -3.34 13.43
C ARG A 143 -8.98 -2.72 12.58
N ARG A 144 -10.21 -3.16 12.82
CA ARG A 144 -11.43 -2.60 12.23
C ARG A 144 -12.51 -2.58 13.31
N GLN A 145 -13.19 -1.45 13.46
CA GLN A 145 -14.46 -1.42 14.17
C GLN A 145 -15.58 -1.65 13.16
N HIS A 146 -16.37 -2.70 13.36
CA HIS A 146 -17.47 -3.02 12.45
C HIS A 146 -18.52 -1.89 12.50
N PRO A 147 -18.92 -1.29 11.36
CA PRO A 147 -19.71 -0.06 11.35
C PRO A 147 -21.13 -0.23 11.94
N VAL A 148 -21.73 -1.42 11.78
CA VAL A 148 -23.08 -1.72 12.29
C VAL A 148 -23.10 -2.25 13.73
N THR A 149 -22.30 -3.28 14.04
CA THR A 149 -22.31 -3.92 15.36
C THR A 149 -21.50 -3.18 16.42
N GLY A 150 -20.55 -2.34 15.99
CA GLY A 150 -19.60 -1.65 16.88
C GLY A 150 -18.49 -2.55 17.43
N GLU A 151 -18.45 -3.83 17.06
CA GLU A 151 -17.42 -4.78 17.48
C GLU A 151 -16.05 -4.40 16.93
N VAL A 152 -14.99 -4.60 17.72
CA VAL A 152 -13.61 -4.29 17.32
C VAL A 152 -12.87 -5.58 17.02
N HIS A 153 -12.55 -5.78 15.75
CA HIS A 153 -11.73 -6.88 15.26
C HIS A 153 -10.26 -6.44 15.19
N ASN A 154 -9.34 -7.34 15.57
CA ASN A 154 -7.90 -7.13 15.43
C ASN A 154 -7.32 -8.22 14.54
N SER A 155 -6.54 -7.83 13.54
CA SER A 155 -5.86 -8.79 12.67
C SER A 155 -4.61 -9.33 13.35
N THR A 156 -4.28 -10.59 13.04
CA THR A 156 -3.07 -11.24 13.49
C THR A 156 -2.33 -11.79 12.28
N LEU A 157 -1.01 -11.98 12.42
CA LEU A 157 -0.14 -12.56 11.39
C LEU A 157 0.39 -13.89 11.93
N LYS A 158 -0.37 -14.96 11.70
CA LYS A 158 -0.09 -16.30 12.24
C LYS A 158 -0.33 -17.38 11.18
N PRO A 159 0.42 -18.49 11.22
CA PRO A 159 0.11 -19.66 10.40
C PRO A 159 -1.23 -20.29 10.79
N ILE A 160 -1.84 -21.06 9.89
CA ILE A 160 -3.07 -21.82 10.16
C ILE A 160 -2.74 -23.31 10.20
N GLY A 161 -3.23 -24.01 11.22
CA GLY A 161 -3.20 -25.47 11.34
C GLY A 161 -1.95 -26.08 11.97
N LYS A 162 -0.83 -25.35 12.03
CA LYS A 162 0.36 -25.75 12.79
C LYS A 162 1.23 -24.55 13.16
N ASP A 163 1.95 -24.67 14.28
CA ASP A 163 3.00 -23.71 14.63
C ASP A 163 4.11 -23.74 13.56
N THR A 164 4.77 -22.60 13.37
CA THR A 164 5.89 -22.49 12.45
C THR A 164 7.10 -21.82 13.11
N VAL A 165 8.28 -22.16 12.60
CA VAL A 165 9.53 -21.49 12.93
C VAL A 165 9.98 -20.78 11.67
N GLN A 166 10.10 -19.46 11.74
CA GLN A 166 10.47 -18.65 10.59
C GLN A 166 11.83 -17.99 10.80
N LYS A 167 12.75 -18.20 9.86
CA LYS A 167 13.99 -17.44 9.76
C LYS A 167 13.64 -15.97 9.46
N GLY A 168 14.10 -15.07 10.31
CA GLY A 168 13.93 -13.62 10.15
C GLY A 168 15.16 -12.87 10.61
N VAL A 169 15.08 -11.54 10.64
CA VAL A 169 16.18 -10.68 11.10
C VAL A 169 15.73 -9.78 12.23
N ASN A 170 16.55 -9.68 13.26
CA ASN A 170 16.47 -8.60 14.22
C ASN A 170 17.11 -7.35 13.59
N THR A 171 16.31 -6.42 13.07
CA THR A 171 16.82 -5.24 12.34
C THR A 171 17.61 -4.27 13.21
N ASP A 172 17.44 -4.29 14.54
CA ASP A 172 18.23 -3.45 15.45
C ASP A 172 19.64 -3.98 15.66
N LYS A 173 19.80 -5.31 15.67
CA LYS A 173 21.09 -5.99 15.88
C LYS A 173 21.75 -6.48 14.59
N GLU A 174 20.98 -6.51 13.51
CA GLU A 174 21.37 -7.10 12.22
C GLU A 174 21.72 -8.59 12.35
N GLU A 175 21.01 -9.29 13.25
CA GLU A 175 21.21 -10.71 13.53
C GLU A 175 20.09 -11.54 12.90
N VAL A 176 20.46 -12.57 12.13
CA VAL A 176 19.52 -13.57 11.61
C VAL A 176 19.17 -14.52 12.75
N GLN A 177 17.87 -14.71 12.99
CA GLN A 177 17.37 -15.55 14.08
C GLN A 177 16.05 -16.23 13.71
N ASP A 178 15.72 -17.28 14.44
CA ASP A 178 14.46 -17.99 14.30
C ASP A 178 13.38 -17.36 15.17
N PHE A 179 12.20 -17.14 14.59
CA PHE A 179 11.00 -16.68 15.27
C PHE A 179 9.99 -17.81 15.34
N HIS A 180 9.62 -18.21 16.57
CA HIS A 180 8.56 -19.17 16.82
C HIS A 180 7.21 -18.47 16.78
N ILE A 181 6.31 -18.95 15.92
CA ILE A 181 5.01 -18.35 15.69
C ILE A 181 3.95 -19.43 15.84
N GLU A 182 3.12 -19.27 16.86
CA GLU A 182 2.02 -20.17 17.16
C GLU A 182 0.93 -20.09 16.09
N GLN A 183 0.25 -21.21 15.84
CA GLN A 183 -0.92 -21.23 14.98
C GLN A 183 -2.02 -20.30 15.48
N ALA A 184 -2.79 -19.76 14.52
CA ALA A 184 -4.00 -19.02 14.83
C ALA A 184 -5.12 -19.95 15.32
N ASN A 185 -5.93 -19.46 16.26
CA ASN A 185 -7.24 -20.03 16.54
C ASN A 185 -8.31 -19.51 15.56
N ASP A 186 -9.51 -20.09 15.60
CA ASP A 186 -10.60 -19.73 14.69
C ASP A 186 -11.02 -18.25 14.79
N ASP A 187 -11.01 -17.68 16.00
CA ASP A 187 -11.34 -16.26 16.22
C ASP A 187 -10.30 -15.33 15.60
N GLU A 188 -9.01 -15.66 15.70
CA GLU A 188 -7.92 -14.91 15.09
C GLU A 188 -7.99 -14.93 13.56
N ILE A 189 -8.38 -16.07 12.96
CA ILE A 189 -8.63 -16.20 11.53
C ILE A 189 -9.82 -15.32 11.13
N ALA A 190 -10.96 -15.47 11.81
CA ALA A 190 -12.18 -14.72 11.52
C ALA A 190 -11.98 -13.20 11.67
N ASN A 191 -11.33 -12.76 12.74
CA ASN A 191 -11.02 -11.35 12.96
C ASN A 191 -10.07 -10.80 11.88
N THR A 192 -9.08 -11.58 11.44
CA THR A 192 -8.19 -11.14 10.36
C THR A 192 -8.93 -11.01 9.03
N VAL A 193 -9.85 -11.94 8.73
CA VAL A 193 -10.75 -11.84 7.56
C VAL A 193 -11.66 -10.62 7.67
N ALA A 194 -12.23 -10.34 8.85
CA ALA A 194 -13.07 -9.16 9.07
C ALA A 194 -12.31 -7.85 8.83
N VAL A 195 -11.03 -7.77 9.19
CA VAL A 195 -10.21 -6.55 9.05
C VAL A 195 -9.65 -6.38 7.64
N MET A 196 -9.06 -7.45 7.08
CA MET A 196 -8.23 -7.39 5.86
C MET A 196 -8.87 -8.09 4.64
N GLY A 197 -10.07 -8.64 4.81
CA GLY A 197 -10.88 -9.22 3.74
C GLY A 197 -11.58 -8.17 2.89
N GLY A 198 -12.55 -8.59 2.08
CA GLY A 198 -13.21 -7.72 1.12
C GLY A 198 -14.55 -7.14 1.58
N GLU A 199 -14.98 -7.39 2.82
CA GLU A 199 -16.28 -6.91 3.30
C GLU A 199 -16.36 -5.37 3.27
N ASP A 200 -15.38 -4.65 3.80
CA ASP A 200 -15.42 -3.18 3.79
C ASP A 200 -15.29 -2.62 2.36
N TRP A 201 -14.49 -3.25 1.49
CA TRP A 201 -14.43 -2.89 0.08
C TRP A 201 -15.80 -3.03 -0.60
N GLN A 202 -16.51 -4.13 -0.33
CA GLN A 202 -17.88 -4.31 -0.78
C GLN A 202 -18.77 -3.19 -0.22
N MET A 203 -18.76 -2.94 1.09
CA MET A 203 -19.56 -1.87 1.71
C MET A 203 -19.31 -0.49 1.07
N TRP A 204 -18.06 -0.17 0.72
CA TRP A 204 -17.71 1.05 -0.02
C TRP A 204 -18.38 1.10 -1.39
N ILE A 205 -18.22 0.07 -2.21
CA ILE A 205 -18.78 0.07 -3.56
C ILE A 205 -20.31 0.11 -3.52
N GLU A 206 -20.92 -0.63 -2.60
CA GLU A 206 -22.37 -0.64 -2.43
C GLU A 206 -22.93 0.73 -2.01
N ALA A 207 -22.26 1.42 -1.08
CA ALA A 207 -22.67 2.75 -0.64
C ALA A 207 -22.50 3.81 -1.75
N LEU A 208 -21.40 3.76 -2.49
CA LEU A 208 -21.14 4.68 -3.61
C LEU A 208 -22.13 4.47 -4.76
N ASP A 209 -22.40 3.22 -5.12
CA ASP A 209 -23.38 2.83 -6.13
C ASP A 209 -24.80 3.27 -5.74
N ALA A 210 -25.24 2.94 -4.51
CA ALA A 210 -26.55 3.33 -4.00
C ALA A 210 -26.75 4.86 -3.95
N ALA A 211 -25.67 5.61 -3.74
CA ALA A 211 -25.70 7.07 -3.75
C ALA A 211 -25.64 7.70 -5.15
N GLY A 212 -25.45 6.89 -6.21
CA GLY A 212 -25.35 7.32 -7.60
C GLY A 212 -24.04 8.03 -7.95
N VAL A 213 -22.99 7.83 -7.15
CA VAL A 213 -21.70 8.55 -7.31
C VAL A 213 -20.62 7.73 -8.01
N LEU A 214 -20.94 6.53 -8.51
CA LEU A 214 -20.09 5.79 -9.45
C LEU A 214 -20.51 6.12 -10.88
N ALA A 215 -19.55 6.42 -11.75
CA ALA A 215 -19.81 6.70 -13.16
C ALA A 215 -20.08 5.42 -13.96
N ASP A 216 -20.77 5.55 -15.10
CA ASP A 216 -20.84 4.47 -16.09
C ASP A 216 -19.42 4.05 -16.50
N GLY A 217 -19.17 2.74 -16.56
CA GLY A 217 -17.84 2.20 -16.84
C GLY A 217 -16.84 2.30 -15.69
N ALA A 218 -17.26 2.69 -14.48
CA ALA A 218 -16.35 2.82 -13.33
C ALA A 218 -15.63 1.50 -13.03
N LYS A 219 -14.33 1.63 -12.72
CA LYS A 219 -13.48 0.50 -12.32
C LYS A 219 -13.22 0.54 -10.83
N THR A 220 -13.00 -0.62 -10.22
CA THR A 220 -12.44 -0.69 -8.87
C THR A 220 -11.39 -1.77 -8.73
N THR A 221 -10.38 -1.52 -7.91
CA THR A 221 -9.38 -2.52 -7.60
C THR A 221 -8.98 -2.53 -6.13
N ALA A 222 -8.76 -3.72 -5.59
CA ALA A 222 -8.20 -3.94 -4.27
C ALA A 222 -6.82 -4.61 -4.37
N TYR A 223 -5.88 -4.19 -3.51
CA TYR A 223 -4.52 -4.72 -3.52
C TYR A 223 -4.34 -5.97 -2.66
N THR A 224 -3.65 -6.95 -3.25
CA THR A 224 -3.27 -8.19 -2.60
C THR A 224 -1.81 -8.52 -2.85
N TYR A 225 -1.30 -9.48 -2.09
CA TYR A 225 -0.01 -10.11 -2.28
C TYR A 225 -0.19 -11.61 -2.13
N ILE A 226 0.45 -12.37 -3.02
CA ILE A 226 0.48 -13.84 -2.97
C ILE A 226 1.87 -14.30 -2.54
N GLY A 227 2.91 -13.77 -3.20
CA GLY A 227 4.30 -14.14 -2.97
C GLY A 227 4.60 -15.59 -3.37
N GLU A 228 5.82 -16.02 -3.06
CA GLU A 228 6.27 -17.39 -3.33
C GLU A 228 6.40 -18.23 -2.05
N LYS A 229 6.72 -19.52 -2.23
CA LYS A 229 6.77 -20.58 -1.23
C LYS A 229 7.45 -20.20 0.08
N LEU A 230 8.51 -19.40 0.03
CA LEU A 230 9.23 -18.93 1.23
C LEU A 230 8.36 -18.11 2.18
N THR A 231 7.32 -17.46 1.67
CA THR A 231 6.43 -16.58 2.44
C THR A 231 5.07 -17.23 2.75
N TRP A 232 4.76 -18.38 2.15
CA TRP A 232 3.41 -18.95 2.16
C TRP A 232 2.91 -19.35 3.55
N ASP A 233 3.76 -19.91 4.40
CA ASP A 233 3.34 -20.40 5.73
C ASP A 233 2.71 -19.31 6.60
N ILE A 234 3.16 -18.06 6.46
CA ILE A 234 2.62 -16.91 7.20
C ILE A 234 1.69 -16.06 6.35
N TYR A 235 1.97 -15.93 5.06
CA TYR A 235 1.18 -15.09 4.17
C TYR A 235 0.02 -15.87 3.56
N TRP A 236 0.22 -16.56 2.45
CA TRP A 236 -0.87 -17.15 1.65
C TRP A 236 -1.65 -18.29 2.35
N HIS A 237 -0.99 -19.06 3.20
CA HIS A 237 -1.60 -20.12 4.02
C HIS A 237 -1.85 -19.71 5.48
N GLY A 238 -1.46 -18.51 5.88
CA GLY A 238 -1.75 -17.95 7.20
C GLY A 238 -3.07 -17.17 7.26
N THR A 239 -3.29 -16.51 8.40
CA THR A 239 -4.47 -15.66 8.68
C THR A 239 -4.66 -14.56 7.63
N ILE A 240 -3.59 -13.89 7.22
CA ILE A 240 -3.68 -12.81 6.21
C ILE A 240 -4.05 -13.38 4.84
N GLY A 241 -3.58 -14.57 4.48
CA GLY A 241 -3.97 -15.27 3.25
C GLY A 241 -5.42 -15.69 3.23
N ALA A 242 -6.00 -16.06 4.39
CA ALA A 242 -7.43 -16.28 4.52
C ALA A 242 -8.23 -15.00 4.20
N ALA A 243 -7.77 -13.85 4.69
CA ALA A 243 -8.35 -12.55 4.37
C ALA A 243 -8.20 -12.19 2.88
N LYS A 244 -7.03 -12.44 2.28
CA LYS A 244 -6.83 -12.18 0.83
C LYS A 244 -7.69 -13.07 -0.07
N LYS A 245 -7.96 -14.31 0.34
CA LYS A 245 -8.93 -15.18 -0.36
C LYS A 245 -10.38 -14.70 -0.21
N ASP A 246 -10.69 -13.94 0.84
CA ASP A 246 -12.00 -13.28 0.93
C ASP A 246 -12.15 -12.16 -0.10
N LEU A 247 -11.08 -11.40 -0.42
CA LEU A 247 -11.12 -10.44 -1.54
C LEU A 247 -11.49 -11.11 -2.86
N ASP A 248 -10.96 -12.32 -3.13
CA ASP A 248 -11.29 -13.09 -4.32
C ASP A 248 -12.76 -13.54 -4.38
N LYS A 249 -13.40 -13.73 -3.22
CA LYS A 249 -14.84 -14.02 -3.16
C LYS A 249 -15.65 -12.76 -3.42
N ARG A 250 -15.28 -11.67 -2.77
CA ARG A 250 -16.02 -10.40 -2.80
C ARG A 250 -15.94 -9.70 -4.15
N VAL A 251 -14.81 -9.82 -4.86
CA VAL A 251 -14.64 -9.21 -6.19
C VAL A 251 -15.66 -9.72 -7.21
N ILE A 252 -16.18 -10.95 -7.06
CA ILE A 252 -17.17 -11.53 -7.97
C ILE A 252 -18.48 -10.70 -7.90
N ASP A 253 -19.03 -10.52 -6.70
CA ASP A 253 -20.28 -9.77 -6.48
C ASP A 253 -20.10 -8.28 -6.83
N ILE A 254 -18.95 -7.70 -6.48
CA ILE A 254 -18.61 -6.31 -6.82
C ILE A 254 -18.53 -6.15 -8.34
N ARG A 255 -17.89 -7.09 -9.05
CA ARG A 255 -17.77 -7.07 -10.52
C ARG A 255 -19.14 -7.20 -11.18
N GLU A 256 -19.99 -8.12 -10.72
CA GLU A 256 -21.34 -8.32 -11.26
C GLU A 256 -22.18 -7.04 -11.12
N ARG A 257 -22.11 -6.37 -9.96
CA ARG A 257 -22.78 -5.09 -9.73
C ARG A 257 -22.32 -4.01 -10.71
N LEU A 258 -21.01 -3.81 -10.85
CA LEU A 258 -20.48 -2.75 -11.72
C LEU A 258 -20.69 -3.05 -13.22
N ALA A 259 -20.69 -4.32 -13.60
CA ALA A 259 -20.92 -4.74 -14.99
C ALA A 259 -22.29 -4.29 -15.53
N ALA A 260 -23.29 -4.08 -14.66
CA ALA A 260 -24.61 -3.55 -15.03
C ALA A 260 -24.54 -2.15 -15.69
N GLN A 261 -23.49 -1.38 -15.40
CA GLN A 261 -23.20 -0.07 -15.99
C GLN A 261 -21.90 -0.09 -16.82
N GLY A 262 -21.45 -1.28 -17.25
CA GLY A 262 -20.23 -1.45 -18.05
C GLY A 262 -18.91 -1.31 -17.28
N GLY A 263 -18.95 -1.28 -15.94
CA GLY A 263 -17.77 -1.24 -15.07
C GLY A 263 -17.12 -2.60 -14.83
N ASP A 264 -16.02 -2.61 -14.06
CA ASP A 264 -15.29 -3.84 -13.70
C ASP A 264 -14.66 -3.75 -12.30
N ALA A 265 -14.45 -4.90 -11.67
CA ALA A 265 -13.75 -5.03 -10.40
C ALA A 265 -12.65 -6.10 -10.48
N ARG A 266 -11.45 -5.76 -9.99
CA ARG A 266 -10.30 -6.67 -10.03
C ARG A 266 -9.51 -6.63 -8.73
N VAL A 267 -9.13 -7.79 -8.23
CA VAL A 267 -8.01 -7.88 -7.28
C VAL A 267 -6.71 -7.71 -8.07
N SER A 268 -5.83 -6.81 -7.64
CA SER A 268 -4.51 -6.63 -8.25
C SER A 268 -3.43 -7.20 -7.34
N VAL A 269 -2.70 -8.18 -7.85
CA VAL A 269 -1.58 -8.83 -7.17
C VAL A 269 -0.32 -8.02 -7.42
N LEU A 270 0.23 -7.45 -6.34
CA LEU A 270 1.41 -6.60 -6.35
C LEU A 270 2.62 -7.35 -5.79
N LYS A 271 3.81 -6.76 -5.93
CA LYS A 271 5.08 -7.34 -5.49
C LYS A 271 5.27 -7.10 -4.00
N ALA A 272 6.23 -7.82 -3.43
CA ALA A 272 6.79 -7.46 -2.15
C ALA A 272 7.59 -6.15 -2.29
N VAL A 273 7.27 -5.17 -1.44
CA VAL A 273 7.98 -3.89 -1.32
C VAL A 273 8.16 -3.53 0.15
N VAL A 274 9.08 -2.62 0.45
CA VAL A 274 9.25 -2.08 1.80
C VAL A 274 8.09 -1.13 2.13
N THR A 275 7.28 -1.49 3.11
CA THR A 275 6.23 -0.67 3.71
C THR A 275 6.24 -0.87 5.22
N GLN A 276 5.55 -0.01 5.96
CA GLN A 276 5.36 -0.24 7.40
C GLN A 276 4.66 -1.57 7.69
N ALA A 277 3.72 -1.99 6.82
CA ALA A 277 3.00 -3.24 6.96
C ALA A 277 3.89 -4.46 6.67
N SER A 278 4.68 -4.44 5.60
CA SER A 278 5.56 -5.57 5.26
C SER A 278 6.73 -5.71 6.23
N ALA A 279 7.26 -4.60 6.76
CA ALA A 279 8.34 -4.63 7.75
C ALA A 279 7.95 -5.30 9.08
N ALA A 280 6.66 -5.37 9.40
CA ALA A 280 6.16 -6.02 10.62
C ALA A 280 6.18 -7.57 10.54
N ILE A 281 6.39 -8.17 9.36
CA ILE A 281 6.44 -9.62 9.18
C ILE A 281 7.91 -10.09 9.30
N PRO A 282 8.27 -10.96 10.26
CA PRO A 282 9.66 -11.27 10.59
C PRO A 282 10.58 -11.71 9.44
N ALA A 283 10.10 -12.54 8.50
CA ALA A 283 10.91 -12.95 7.34
C ALA A 283 11.00 -11.91 6.22
N MET A 284 10.04 -10.99 6.12
CA MET A 284 9.95 -10.09 4.98
C MET A 284 11.18 -9.20 4.81
N PRO A 285 11.84 -8.69 5.86
CA PRO A 285 13.08 -7.93 5.67
C PRO A 285 14.21 -8.71 4.99
N ILE A 286 14.42 -9.99 5.35
CA ILE A 286 15.43 -10.83 4.68
C ILE A 286 14.99 -11.14 3.25
N TYR A 287 13.72 -11.54 3.07
CA TYR A 287 13.19 -11.87 1.76
C TYR A 287 13.29 -10.68 0.80
N LEU A 288 12.90 -9.48 1.25
CA LEU A 288 13.02 -8.24 0.48
C LEU A 288 14.47 -7.92 0.16
N ALA A 289 15.39 -8.00 1.14
CA ALA A 289 16.80 -7.73 0.89
C ALA A 289 17.41 -8.67 -0.16
N LEU A 290 17.04 -9.96 -0.14
CA LEU A 290 17.45 -10.94 -1.15
C LEU A 290 16.82 -10.66 -2.52
N LEU A 291 15.50 -10.46 -2.54
CA LEU A 291 14.75 -10.16 -3.75
C LEU A 291 15.28 -8.89 -4.42
N PHE A 292 15.57 -7.84 -3.64
CA PHE A 292 16.10 -6.59 -4.15
C PHE A 292 17.46 -6.77 -4.80
N LYS A 293 18.36 -7.55 -4.19
CA LYS A 293 19.67 -7.86 -4.79
C LYS A 293 19.48 -8.52 -6.16
N VAL A 294 18.71 -9.61 -6.21
CA VAL A 294 18.47 -10.38 -7.45
C VAL A 294 17.79 -9.52 -8.51
N MET A 295 16.74 -8.79 -8.17
CA MET A 295 16.00 -7.95 -9.11
C MET A 295 16.81 -6.73 -9.57
N LYS A 296 17.70 -6.16 -8.72
CA LYS A 296 18.62 -5.08 -9.13
C LYS A 296 19.67 -5.58 -10.10
N GLU A 297 20.25 -6.76 -9.88
CA GLU A 297 21.18 -7.41 -10.81
C GLU A 297 20.53 -7.70 -12.17
N ASN A 298 19.22 -8.02 -12.17
CA ASN A 298 18.43 -8.25 -13.39
C ASN A 298 17.84 -6.96 -14.01
N GLY A 299 17.97 -5.80 -13.34
CA GLY A 299 17.37 -4.54 -13.81
C GLY A 299 15.83 -4.50 -13.73
N THR A 300 15.21 -5.31 -12.88
CA THR A 300 13.76 -5.45 -12.74
C THR A 300 13.19 -4.97 -11.40
N HIS A 301 14.04 -4.45 -10.50
CA HIS A 301 13.63 -3.90 -9.20
C HIS A 301 12.66 -2.72 -9.37
N GLU A 302 11.58 -2.74 -8.58
CA GLU A 302 10.51 -1.74 -8.61
C GLU A 302 10.06 -1.45 -7.18
N GLY A 303 9.87 -0.17 -6.87
CA GLY A 303 9.19 0.27 -5.66
C GLY A 303 7.67 0.40 -5.88
N CYS A 304 7.01 1.07 -4.94
CA CYS A 304 5.56 1.28 -5.02
C CYS A 304 5.13 2.04 -6.27
N ILE A 305 5.88 3.08 -6.66
CA ILE A 305 5.47 3.97 -7.76
C ILE A 305 5.66 3.32 -9.12
N GLU A 306 6.78 2.62 -9.34
CA GLU A 306 7.04 1.90 -10.58
C GLU A 306 5.97 0.82 -10.80
N GLN A 307 5.63 0.09 -9.74
CA GLN A 307 4.64 -0.97 -9.83
C GLN A 307 3.22 -0.46 -10.10
N VAL A 308 2.78 0.61 -9.42
CA VAL A 308 1.42 1.10 -9.59
C VAL A 308 1.26 1.87 -10.90
N ASP A 309 2.26 2.65 -11.31
CA ASP A 309 2.27 3.28 -12.63
C ASP A 309 2.20 2.21 -13.75
N GLY A 310 3.00 1.13 -13.64
CA GLY A 310 2.92 -0.03 -14.51
C GLY A 310 1.54 -0.71 -14.49
N LEU A 311 0.94 -0.94 -13.31
CA LEU A 311 -0.41 -1.49 -13.20
C LEU A 311 -1.45 -0.64 -13.94
N PHE A 312 -1.36 0.69 -13.84
CA PHE A 312 -2.28 1.58 -14.54
C PHE A 312 -2.13 1.46 -16.06
N ARG A 313 -0.89 1.55 -16.56
CA ARG A 313 -0.57 1.55 -18.00
C ARG A 313 -0.79 0.20 -18.66
N ASP A 314 -0.38 -0.87 -18.00
CA ASP A 314 -0.35 -2.21 -18.60
C ASP A 314 -1.66 -2.97 -18.38
N SER A 315 -2.52 -2.53 -17.45
CA SER A 315 -3.61 -3.39 -16.98
C SER A 315 -4.92 -2.66 -16.67
N LEU A 316 -4.94 -1.66 -15.80
CA LEU A 316 -6.20 -0.96 -15.51
C LEU A 316 -6.71 -0.18 -16.73
N TYR A 317 -5.79 0.42 -17.51
CA TYR A 317 -6.09 1.22 -18.70
C TYR A 317 -5.28 0.79 -19.92
N GLY A 318 -4.55 -0.32 -19.82
CA GLY A 318 -3.89 -0.97 -20.96
C GLY A 318 -4.88 -1.75 -21.82
N ALA A 319 -4.57 -1.89 -23.11
CA ALA A 319 -5.40 -2.65 -24.05
C ALA A 319 -5.40 -4.16 -23.78
N GLU A 320 -4.31 -4.69 -23.22
CA GLU A 320 -4.10 -6.13 -22.99
C GLU A 320 -3.70 -6.37 -21.51
N PRO A 321 -4.67 -6.40 -20.58
CA PRO A 321 -4.37 -6.58 -19.16
C PRO A 321 -3.76 -7.96 -18.85
N TYR A 322 -2.82 -7.99 -17.91
CA TYR A 322 -2.23 -9.24 -17.44
C TYR A 322 -3.13 -9.90 -16.40
N LEU A 323 -3.92 -10.88 -16.83
CA LEU A 323 -4.85 -11.62 -15.98
C LEU A 323 -4.34 -13.03 -15.64
N ASP A 324 -4.61 -13.51 -14.43
CA ASP A 324 -4.52 -14.93 -14.08
C ASP A 324 -5.86 -15.67 -14.27
N GLU A 325 -5.87 -16.98 -13.98
CA GLU A 325 -7.05 -17.85 -14.16
C GLU A 325 -8.22 -17.47 -13.22
N GLU A 326 -7.94 -16.85 -12.08
CA GLU A 326 -8.96 -16.31 -11.17
C GLU A 326 -9.44 -14.92 -11.59
N GLY A 327 -8.85 -14.34 -12.64
CA GLY A 327 -9.19 -13.03 -13.17
C GLY A 327 -8.62 -11.87 -12.35
N ARG A 328 -7.54 -12.08 -11.61
CA ARG A 328 -6.76 -11.03 -10.93
C ARG A 328 -5.78 -10.36 -11.89
N LEU A 329 -5.50 -9.07 -11.68
CA LEU A 329 -4.44 -8.37 -12.41
C LEU A 329 -3.06 -8.71 -11.81
N ARG A 330 -2.08 -9.04 -12.64
CA ARG A 330 -0.77 -9.54 -12.23
C ARG A 330 0.34 -8.54 -12.51
N ALA A 331 0.66 -7.73 -11.50
CA ALA A 331 1.81 -6.81 -11.52
C ALA A 331 3.04 -7.39 -10.77
N ASP A 332 2.91 -8.61 -10.26
CA ASP A 332 3.92 -9.38 -9.51
C ASP A 332 4.83 -10.25 -10.39
N ARG A 333 4.56 -10.31 -11.70
CA ARG A 333 5.21 -11.24 -12.64
C ARG A 333 6.74 -11.22 -12.58
N LYS A 334 7.36 -10.03 -12.50
CA LYS A 334 8.83 -9.87 -12.42
C LYS A 334 9.43 -10.47 -11.15
N GLU A 335 8.71 -10.47 -10.03
CA GLU A 335 9.14 -11.12 -8.79
C GLU A 335 9.02 -12.64 -8.93
N LEU A 336 7.92 -13.12 -9.51
CA LEU A 336 7.62 -14.56 -9.63
C LEU A 336 8.26 -15.23 -10.85
N GLU A 337 9.20 -14.57 -11.53
CA GLU A 337 9.97 -15.21 -12.59
C GLU A 337 10.75 -16.40 -12.03
N PRO A 338 10.67 -17.61 -12.63
CA PRO A 338 11.29 -18.81 -12.06
C PRO A 338 12.79 -18.67 -11.77
N ALA A 339 13.52 -17.90 -12.59
CA ALA A 339 14.94 -17.64 -12.39
C ALA A 339 15.21 -16.73 -11.18
N VAL A 340 14.37 -15.72 -10.96
CA VAL A 340 14.45 -14.83 -9.78
C VAL A 340 14.21 -15.65 -8.51
N GLN A 341 13.18 -16.49 -8.53
CA GLN A 341 12.76 -17.26 -7.37
C GLN A 341 13.72 -18.39 -7.02
N ALA A 342 14.31 -19.04 -8.04
CA ALA A 342 15.40 -19.99 -7.83
C ALA A 342 16.62 -19.30 -7.17
N ALA A 343 17.04 -18.13 -7.67
CA ALA A 343 18.17 -17.39 -7.11
C ALA A 343 17.91 -16.95 -5.66
N VAL A 344 16.70 -16.45 -5.36
CA VAL A 344 16.31 -16.09 -3.98
C VAL A 344 16.29 -17.32 -3.07
N ALA A 345 15.78 -18.46 -3.55
CA ALA A 345 15.73 -19.70 -2.79
C ALA A 345 17.12 -20.26 -2.46
N ASP A 346 18.06 -20.18 -3.41
CA ASP A 346 19.46 -20.58 -3.21
C ASP A 346 20.12 -19.70 -2.15
N LEU A 347 20.01 -18.37 -2.28
CA LEU A 347 20.57 -17.42 -1.30
C LEU A 347 19.93 -17.57 0.09
N TRP A 348 18.64 -17.93 0.15
CA TRP A 348 17.92 -18.14 1.41
C TRP A 348 18.49 -19.30 2.25
N GLN A 349 19.05 -20.34 1.61
CA GLN A 349 19.66 -21.45 2.34
C GLN A 349 20.92 -21.02 3.08
N ASP A 350 21.72 -20.16 2.46
CA ASP A 350 23.04 -19.76 2.95
C ASP A 350 23.01 -18.49 3.83
N ILE A 351 21.89 -17.75 3.84
CA ILE A 351 21.78 -16.52 4.62
C ILE A 351 21.76 -16.79 6.13
N ASN A 352 22.67 -16.11 6.82
CA ASN A 352 22.83 -16.07 8.27
C ASN A 352 23.43 -14.70 8.68
N THR A 353 23.69 -14.50 9.97
CA THR A 353 24.21 -13.21 10.49
C THR A 353 25.53 -12.79 9.83
N ASP A 354 26.45 -13.73 9.59
CA ASP A 354 27.77 -13.44 9.02
C ASP A 354 27.69 -13.15 7.52
N THR A 355 26.69 -13.69 6.82
CA THR A 355 26.53 -13.56 5.37
C THR A 355 25.47 -12.53 4.94
N LEU A 356 24.77 -11.89 5.89
CA LEU A 356 23.63 -11.01 5.62
C LEU A 356 23.96 -9.90 4.62
N HIS A 357 25.06 -9.19 4.82
CA HIS A 357 25.45 -8.04 3.98
C HIS A 357 26.07 -8.44 2.64
N ASP A 358 26.61 -9.66 2.54
CA ASP A 358 27.24 -10.14 1.31
C ASP A 358 26.20 -10.77 0.36
N LEU A 359 25.27 -11.55 0.90
CA LEU A 359 24.29 -12.30 0.13
C LEU A 359 23.00 -11.54 -0.15
N SER A 360 22.75 -10.42 0.54
CA SER A 360 21.52 -9.63 0.36
C SER A 360 21.81 -8.13 0.20
N ASP A 361 20.82 -7.38 -0.29
CA ASP A 361 20.84 -5.91 -0.29
C ASP A 361 20.19 -5.35 0.98
N PHE A 362 20.70 -5.75 2.15
CA PHE A 362 20.16 -5.32 3.43
C PHE A 362 20.34 -3.81 3.67
N ALA A 363 21.43 -3.23 3.13
CA ALA A 363 21.64 -1.78 3.14
C ALA A 363 20.55 -1.05 2.34
N GLY A 364 20.21 -1.53 1.15
CA GLY A 364 19.11 -1.00 0.35
C GLY A 364 17.76 -1.12 1.06
N TYR A 365 17.48 -2.27 1.68
CA TYR A 365 16.27 -2.47 2.49
C TYR A 365 16.15 -1.42 3.61
N LYS A 366 17.20 -1.22 4.42
CA LYS A 366 17.20 -0.24 5.52
C LYS A 366 17.00 1.19 5.01
N ARG A 367 17.66 1.54 3.90
CA ARG A 367 17.50 2.85 3.27
C ARG A 367 16.07 3.07 2.80
N GLU A 368 15.48 2.12 2.08
CA GLU A 368 14.08 2.21 1.65
C GLU A 368 13.12 2.29 2.85
N PHE A 369 13.39 1.55 3.94
CA PHE A 369 12.61 1.65 5.18
C PHE A 369 12.67 3.05 5.80
N LEU A 370 13.86 3.66 5.88
CA LEU A 370 14.03 5.01 6.41
C LEU A 370 13.38 6.07 5.53
N GLN A 371 13.39 5.88 4.21
CA GLN A 371 12.74 6.76 3.25
C GLN A 371 11.21 6.77 3.40
N LEU A 372 10.59 5.71 3.93
CA LEU A 372 9.15 5.73 4.29
C LEU A 372 8.81 6.84 5.29
N PHE A 373 9.77 7.25 6.11
CA PHE A 373 9.60 8.27 7.14
C PHE A 373 10.32 9.58 6.80
N GLY A 374 10.77 9.72 5.54
CA GLY A 374 11.46 10.91 5.05
C GLY A 374 12.93 11.00 5.44
N PHE A 375 13.57 9.94 5.92
CA PHE A 375 15.01 9.91 6.21
C PHE A 375 15.79 9.26 5.06
N GLU A 376 17.08 9.60 4.93
CA GLU A 376 17.94 9.10 3.84
C GLU A 376 17.41 9.35 2.43
N VAL A 377 16.62 10.42 2.27
CA VAL A 377 16.14 10.94 1.00
C VAL A 377 17.19 11.92 0.46
N ASP A 378 17.60 11.72 -0.80
CA ASP A 378 18.63 12.53 -1.42
C ASP A 378 18.20 13.99 -1.56
N GLY A 379 19.12 14.93 -1.31
CA GLY A 379 18.87 16.36 -1.44
C GLY A 379 18.21 17.04 -0.23
N VAL A 380 18.03 16.31 0.89
CA VAL A 380 17.46 16.86 2.13
C VAL A 380 18.57 17.19 3.14
N ASP A 381 18.56 18.42 3.66
CA ASP A 381 19.44 18.81 4.78
C ASP A 381 18.80 18.42 6.12
N TYR A 382 19.29 17.34 6.73
CA TYR A 382 18.80 16.81 8.00
C TYR A 382 19.37 17.52 9.24
N GLU A 383 20.26 18.50 9.08
CA GLU A 383 20.73 19.37 10.16
C GLU A 383 19.93 20.69 10.24
N ALA A 384 19.10 20.98 9.24
CA ALA A 384 18.24 22.15 9.22
C ALA A 384 17.10 22.04 10.24
N ASP A 385 16.71 23.19 10.82
CA ASP A 385 15.46 23.31 11.56
C ASP A 385 14.27 23.21 10.61
N VAL A 386 13.34 22.30 10.91
CA VAL A 386 12.08 22.15 10.16
C VAL A 386 10.87 22.41 11.07
N ASP A 387 9.83 23.00 10.50
CA ASP A 387 8.52 23.11 11.15
C ASP A 387 7.78 21.77 11.04
N PRO A 388 7.45 21.09 12.17
CA PRO A 388 6.66 19.88 12.13
C PRO A 388 5.19 20.12 11.72
N VAL A 389 4.69 21.35 11.73
CA VAL A 389 3.33 21.67 11.30
C VAL A 389 3.29 21.77 9.78
N ALA A 390 2.43 20.97 9.15
CA ALA A 390 2.24 20.96 7.70
C ALA A 390 0.73 20.90 7.41
N PRO A 391 0.04 22.05 7.32
CA PRO A 391 -1.41 22.06 7.14
C PRO A 391 -1.80 21.54 5.76
N ILE A 392 -3.02 20.97 5.67
CA ILE A 392 -3.64 20.54 4.41
C ILE A 392 -4.91 21.39 4.25
N GLU A 393 -4.95 22.29 3.26
CA GLU A 393 -6.05 23.25 3.11
C GLU A 393 -7.39 22.56 2.79
N ASN A 394 -7.38 21.64 1.81
CA ASN A 394 -8.57 20.93 1.34
C ASN A 394 -8.76 19.60 2.08
N LEU A 395 -8.82 19.66 3.42
CA LEU A 395 -9.04 18.50 4.28
C LEU A 395 -10.45 18.53 4.90
N VAL A 396 -11.12 17.38 4.86
CA VAL A 396 -12.43 17.11 5.51
C VAL A 396 -12.25 16.28 6.76
#